data_AF-A0A835IU75-F1
#
_entry.id   AF-A0A835IU75-F1
#
_cell.length_a   1.000
_cell.length_b   1.000
_cell.length_c   1.000
_cell.angle_alpha   90.00
_cell.angle_beta   90.00
_cell.angle_gamma   90.00
#
_symmetry.space_group_name_H-M   'P 1'
#
loop_
_entity.id
_entity.type
_entity.pdbx_description
1 polymer ?
#
loop_
_entity_poly.entity_id
_entity_poly.type
_entity_poly.pdbx_seq_one_letter_code
_entity_poly.pdbx_strand_id
1 'polypeptide(L)'
;MAANFDRWEKDPFFSAAEEVQESADRMESTYRTWIHEKKLASTNCDLNEIRRDLQTALGTAKWQLEEFERAVKSSYVDSLAEDARTRHCQFIDAIGSQIATAENSLKETSGEEGKTTSLPWVRLDQGERDELAVFLSGFGGLNPVIVSSKDKGELDSQASREEAMPGCSSNSTEETKEDRLWTQEDSKCCGD
;
A
#
# COMPACT_ATOMS: atom_id res chain seq x y z
N MET A 1 25.84 17.81 15.20
CA MET A 1 24.73 17.21 14.41
C MET A 1 25.23 16.36 13.25
N ALA A 2 26.31 16.73 12.52
CA ALA A 2 26.80 15.98 11.35
C ALA A 2 27.24 14.53 11.62
N ALA A 3 27.84 14.23 12.79
CA ALA A 3 28.37 12.91 13.09
C ALA A 3 27.33 11.76 13.10
N ASN A 4 26.03 12.06 13.23
CA ASN A 4 24.97 11.03 13.17
C ASN A 4 24.54 10.73 11.74
N PHE A 5 24.56 11.73 10.86
CA PHE A 5 24.19 11.56 9.45
C PHE A 5 25.27 10.78 8.70
N ASP A 6 26.55 11.09 8.92
CA ASP A 6 27.68 10.35 8.34
C ASP A 6 27.65 8.85 8.67
N ARG A 7 27.09 8.50 9.84
CA ARG A 7 26.94 7.10 10.29
C ARG A 7 25.83 6.36 9.56
N TRP A 8 24.75 7.05 9.22
CA TRP A 8 23.67 6.51 8.41
C TRP A 8 24.09 6.39 6.94
N GLU A 9 24.85 7.36 6.41
CA GLU A 9 25.33 7.31 5.02
C GLU A 9 26.19 6.06 4.71
N LYS A 10 26.86 5.48 5.72
CA LYS A 10 27.65 4.24 5.58
C LYS A 10 26.92 2.99 6.06
N ASP A 11 25.68 3.12 6.50
CA ASP A 11 24.89 2.03 7.07
C ASP A 11 24.27 1.17 5.96
N PRO A 12 24.48 -0.16 5.95
CA PRO A 12 23.86 -1.05 4.97
C PRO A 12 22.32 -0.99 4.97
N PHE A 13 21.71 -0.61 6.10
CA PHE A 13 20.27 -0.50 6.24
C PHE A 13 19.72 0.90 5.89
N PHE A 14 20.57 1.85 5.50
CA PHE A 14 20.14 3.24 5.25
C PHE A 14 19.01 3.34 4.22
N SER A 15 19.19 2.72 3.05
CA SER A 15 18.16 2.75 2.00
C SER A 15 16.85 2.12 2.45
N ALA A 16 16.90 1.02 3.20
CA ALA A 16 15.70 0.39 3.74
C ALA A 16 15.03 1.26 4.83
N ALA A 17 15.82 1.95 5.66
CA ALA A 17 15.30 2.88 6.66
C ALA A 17 14.67 4.14 6.01
N GLU A 18 15.23 4.62 4.90
CA GLU A 18 14.67 5.71 4.11
C GLU A 18 13.28 5.35 3.55
N GLU A 19 13.13 4.17 2.95
CA GLU A 19 11.83 3.68 2.47
C GLU A 19 10.80 3.55 3.61
N VAL A 20 11.21 3.05 4.78
CA VAL A 20 10.35 3.01 5.97
C VAL A 20 9.93 4.42 6.40
N GLN A 21 10.86 5.37 6.42
CA GLN A 21 10.56 6.76 6.79
C GLN A 21 9.61 7.42 5.79
N GLU A 22 9.84 7.28 4.49
CA GLU A 22 8.95 7.83 3.44
C GLU A 22 7.52 7.29 3.57
N SER A 23 7.39 6.00 3.87
CA SER A 23 6.09 5.38 4.08
C SER A 23 5.37 5.93 5.32
N ALA A 24 6.12 6.15 6.40
CA ALA A 24 5.61 6.70 7.64
C ALA A 24 5.23 8.19 7.48
N ASP A 25 6.01 8.96 6.72
CA ASP A 25 5.71 10.35 6.36
C ASP A 25 4.44 10.45 5.50
N ARG A 26 4.26 9.53 4.55
CA ARG A 26 3.03 9.45 3.75
C ARG A 26 1.82 9.12 4.62
N MET A 27 1.95 8.12 5.50
CA MET A 27 0.92 7.77 6.49
C MET A 27 0.60 8.98 7.39
N GLU A 28 1.60 9.68 7.92
CA GLU A 28 1.39 10.83 8.79
C GLU A 28 0.71 11.99 8.05
N SER A 29 1.10 12.26 6.80
CA SER A 29 0.45 13.26 5.96
C SER A 29 -1.05 12.98 5.82
N THR A 30 -1.42 11.75 5.43
CA THR A 30 -2.82 11.35 5.32
C THR A 30 -3.53 11.38 6.67
N TYR A 31 -2.85 11.01 7.76
CA TYR A 31 -3.39 11.05 9.12
C TYR A 31 -3.75 12.47 9.55
N ARG A 32 -2.85 13.44 9.31
CA ARG A 32 -3.10 14.85 9.63
C ARG A 32 -4.29 15.38 8.83
N THR A 33 -4.36 15.10 7.53
CA THR A 33 -5.51 15.46 6.68
C THR A 33 -6.81 14.86 7.21
N TRP A 34 -6.80 13.57 7.57
CA TRP A 34 -7.96 12.89 8.12
C TRP A 34 -8.46 13.53 9.42
N ILE A 35 -7.57 13.88 10.35
CA ILE A 35 -7.94 14.55 11.61
C ILE A 35 -8.56 15.93 11.32
N HIS A 36 -8.04 16.66 10.34
CA HIS A 36 -8.58 17.96 9.94
C HIS A 36 -9.99 17.82 9.34
N GLU A 37 -10.18 16.95 8.36
CA GLU A 37 -11.49 16.74 7.72
C GLU A 37 -12.53 16.20 8.70
N LYS A 38 -12.11 15.30 9.60
CA LYS A 38 -12.96 14.79 10.69
C LYS A 38 -13.46 15.92 11.59
N LYS A 39 -12.61 16.90 11.91
CA LYS A 39 -12.99 18.05 12.77
C LYS A 39 -13.90 19.04 12.05
N LEU A 40 -13.77 19.20 10.74
CA LEU A 40 -14.56 20.15 9.95
C LEU A 40 -15.95 19.63 9.56
N ALA A 41 -16.32 18.39 9.97
CA ALA A 41 -17.56 17.74 9.57
C ALA A 41 -17.78 17.79 8.05
N SER A 42 -16.69 17.58 7.30
CA SER A 42 -16.67 17.59 5.84
C SER A 42 -17.63 16.55 5.25
N THR A 43 -17.92 16.65 3.96
CA THR A 43 -18.80 15.69 3.28
C THR A 43 -18.31 14.27 3.55
N ASN A 44 -19.21 13.39 4.01
CA ASN A 44 -18.85 12.02 4.42
C ASN A 44 -18.14 11.21 3.31
N CYS A 45 -18.29 11.59 2.04
CA CYS A 45 -17.63 10.92 0.92
C CYS A 45 -16.10 11.11 0.96
N ASP A 46 -15.64 12.34 1.11
CA ASP A 46 -14.21 12.70 1.16
C ASP A 46 -13.53 12.11 2.42
N LEU A 47 -14.20 12.19 3.57
CA LEU A 47 -13.69 11.59 4.81
C LEU A 47 -13.49 10.07 4.70
N ASN A 48 -14.39 9.36 4.00
CA ASN A 48 -14.27 7.92 3.81
C ASN A 48 -13.14 7.54 2.83
N GLU A 49 -12.89 8.35 1.81
CA GLU A 49 -11.75 8.19 0.90
C GLU A 49 -10.43 8.36 1.66
N ILE A 50 -10.26 9.48 2.36
CA ILE A 50 -9.07 9.75 3.17
C ILE A 50 -8.88 8.67 4.25
N ARG A 51 -9.96 8.15 4.84
CA ARG A 51 -9.89 7.04 5.79
C ARG A 51 -9.32 5.77 5.13
N ARG A 52 -9.77 5.40 3.92
CA ARG A 52 -9.24 4.22 3.21
C ARG A 52 -7.77 4.42 2.81
N ASP A 53 -7.41 5.62 2.38
CA ASP A 53 -6.03 5.97 2.06
C ASP A 53 -5.13 5.87 3.29
N LEU A 54 -5.59 6.40 4.42
CA LEU A 54 -4.88 6.29 5.69
C LEU A 54 -4.70 4.83 6.10
N GLN A 55 -5.73 3.99 5.94
CA GLN A 55 -5.65 2.57 6.24
C GLN A 55 -4.64 1.84 5.34
N THR A 56 -4.57 2.20 4.07
CA THR A 56 -3.60 1.64 3.12
C THR A 56 -2.19 2.07 3.50
N ALA A 57 -1.97 3.38 3.73
CA ALA A 57 -0.67 3.92 4.13
C ALA A 57 -0.19 3.33 5.47
N LEU A 58 -1.10 3.15 6.44
CA LEU A 58 -0.83 2.46 7.71
C LEU A 58 -0.37 1.03 7.50
N GLY A 59 -1.07 0.27 6.64
CA GLY A 59 -0.70 -1.12 6.33
C GLY A 59 0.69 -1.21 5.71
N THR A 60 0.98 -0.33 4.75
CA THR A 60 2.30 -0.25 4.09
C THR A 60 3.40 0.09 5.09
N ALA A 61 3.24 1.14 5.89
CA ALA A 61 4.25 1.57 6.86
C ALA A 61 4.53 0.49 7.91
N LYS A 62 3.48 -0.22 8.37
CA LYS A 62 3.64 -1.36 9.29
C LYS A 62 4.44 -2.48 8.69
N TRP A 63 4.06 -2.93 7.50
CA TRP A 63 4.73 -4.03 6.85
C TRP A 63 6.20 -3.71 6.56
N GLN A 64 6.50 -2.50 6.07
CA GLN A 64 7.89 -2.08 5.83
C GLN A 64 8.70 -2.03 7.13
N LEU A 65 8.12 -1.53 8.23
CA LEU A 65 8.79 -1.52 9.53
C LEU A 65 9.05 -2.93 10.07
N GLU A 66 8.07 -3.83 9.96
CA GLU A 66 8.19 -5.24 10.38
C GLU A 66 9.27 -5.97 9.57
N GLU A 67 9.34 -5.72 8.25
CA GLU A 67 10.38 -6.28 7.39
C GLU A 67 11.76 -5.76 7.77
N PHE A 68 11.87 -4.44 7.99
CA PHE A 68 13.10 -3.80 8.42
C PHE A 68 13.59 -4.39 9.75
N GLU A 69 12.70 -4.51 10.74
CA GLU A 69 13.02 -5.12 12.03
C GLU A 69 13.48 -6.58 11.89
N ARG A 70 12.84 -7.36 11.02
CA ARG A 70 13.23 -8.76 10.74
C ARG A 70 14.63 -8.84 10.14
N ALA A 71 14.94 -7.96 9.19
CA ALA A 71 16.24 -7.92 8.55
C ALA A 71 17.35 -7.48 9.53
N VAL A 72 17.08 -6.44 10.33
CA VAL A 72 17.96 -5.98 11.43
C VAL A 72 18.26 -7.12 12.40
N LYS A 73 17.23 -7.80 12.93
CA LYS A 73 17.39 -8.93 13.87
C LYS A 73 18.23 -10.07 13.29
N SER A 74 18.08 -10.34 11.99
CA SER A 74 18.81 -11.42 11.31
C SER A 74 20.28 -11.09 11.07
N SER A 75 20.65 -9.80 11.07
CA SER A 75 22.01 -9.34 10.77
C SER A 75 22.97 -9.36 11.98
N TYR A 76 22.47 -9.24 13.20
CA TYR A 76 23.28 -9.13 14.43
C TYR A 76 23.29 -10.45 15.21
N VAL A 77 24.03 -11.45 14.72
CA VAL A 77 24.11 -12.76 15.38
C VAL A 77 25.20 -12.82 16.47
N ASP A 78 26.26 -11.99 16.39
CA ASP A 78 27.47 -12.09 17.25
C ASP A 78 28.07 -10.73 17.73
N SER A 79 27.28 -9.64 17.84
CA SER A 79 27.75 -8.27 17.54
C SER A 79 28.83 -7.59 18.42
N LEU A 80 29.93 -7.21 17.76
CA LEU A 80 30.85 -6.10 18.09
C LEU A 80 30.28 -4.72 17.68
N ALA A 81 29.11 -4.68 17.00
CA ALA A 81 28.47 -3.52 16.39
C ALA A 81 27.25 -3.01 17.19
N GLU A 82 27.33 -3.02 18.51
CA GLU A 82 26.25 -2.62 19.43
C GLU A 82 25.71 -1.21 19.17
N ASP A 83 26.56 -0.31 18.71
CA ASP A 83 26.22 1.08 18.40
C ASP A 83 25.31 1.22 17.16
N ALA A 84 25.51 0.42 16.11
CA ALA A 84 24.63 0.41 14.93
C ALA A 84 23.28 -0.24 15.26
N ARG A 85 23.32 -1.37 15.98
CA ARG A 85 22.13 -2.06 16.47
C ARG A 85 21.26 -1.15 17.33
N THR A 86 21.86 -0.40 18.25
CA THR A 86 21.15 0.54 19.12
C THR A 86 20.41 1.61 18.29
N ARG A 87 21.05 2.15 17.24
CA ARG A 87 20.39 3.12 16.35
C ARG A 87 19.22 2.51 15.59
N HIS A 88 19.36 1.30 15.05
CA HIS A 88 18.27 0.63 14.35
C HIS A 88 17.08 0.36 15.28
N CYS A 89 17.33 -0.07 16.52
CA CYS A 89 16.27 -0.23 17.51
C CYS A 89 15.58 1.11 17.83
N GLN A 90 16.32 2.19 18.03
CA GLN A 90 15.74 3.52 18.26
C GLN A 90 14.88 4.00 17.08
N PHE A 91 15.32 3.75 15.85
CA PHE A 91 14.55 4.04 14.65
C PHE A 91 13.24 3.23 14.63
N ILE A 92 13.31 1.93 14.92
CA ILE A 92 12.14 1.04 14.95
C ILE A 92 11.12 1.52 15.99
N ASP A 93 11.58 1.83 17.20
CA ASP A 93 10.73 2.30 18.29
C ASP A 93 10.04 3.64 17.95
N ALA A 94 10.77 4.55 17.31
CA ALA A 94 10.26 5.86 16.91
C ALA A 94 9.15 5.75 15.85
N ILE A 95 9.41 5.04 14.75
CA ILE A 95 8.41 4.83 13.69
C ILE A 95 7.23 4.00 14.21
N GLY A 96 7.51 2.96 15.00
CA GLY A 96 6.47 2.14 15.63
C GLY A 96 5.53 2.95 16.52
N SER A 97 6.05 3.94 17.25
CA SER A 97 5.24 4.85 18.07
C SER A 97 4.36 5.78 17.23
N GLN A 98 4.88 6.27 16.09
CA GLN A 98 4.13 7.11 15.14
C GLN A 98 2.95 6.32 14.52
N ILE A 99 3.22 5.10 14.05
CA ILE A 99 2.20 4.17 13.53
C ILE A 99 1.14 3.89 14.60
N ALA A 100 1.56 3.51 15.82
CA ALA A 100 0.64 3.17 16.90
C ALA A 100 -0.30 4.34 17.25
N THR A 101 0.22 5.57 17.20
CA THR A 101 -0.59 6.78 17.44
C THR A 101 -1.71 6.90 16.39
N ALA A 102 -1.38 6.82 15.11
CA ALA A 102 -2.37 6.90 14.03
C ALA A 102 -3.37 5.73 14.06
N GLU A 103 -2.90 4.50 14.33
CA GLU A 103 -3.75 3.32 14.48
C GLU A 103 -4.76 3.46 15.62
N ASN A 104 -4.32 3.94 16.78
CA ASN A 104 -5.18 4.08 17.95
C ASN A 104 -6.27 5.14 17.71
N SER A 105 -5.92 6.28 17.12
CA SER A 105 -6.92 7.29 16.74
C SER A 105 -7.96 6.77 15.76
N LEU A 106 -7.59 5.89 14.83
CA LEU A 106 -8.54 5.27 13.91
C LEU A 106 -9.45 4.25 14.63
N LYS A 107 -8.92 3.47 15.57
CA LYS A 107 -9.70 2.52 16.39
C LYS A 107 -10.71 3.23 17.28
N GLU A 108 -10.32 4.35 17.92
CA GLU A 108 -11.20 5.16 18.76
C GLU A 108 -12.44 5.64 17.98
N THR A 109 -12.25 6.12 16.74
CA THR A 109 -13.38 6.53 15.89
C THR A 109 -14.29 5.39 15.43
N SER A 110 -13.83 4.14 15.51
CA SER A 110 -14.62 2.97 15.16
C SER A 110 -15.34 2.36 16.39
N GLY A 111 -14.94 2.74 17.61
CA GLY A 111 -15.49 2.20 18.86
C GLY A 111 -16.83 2.80 19.29
N GLU A 112 -17.24 3.92 18.69
CA GLU A 112 -18.55 4.57 18.96
C GLU A 112 -19.70 3.92 18.19
N GLU A 113 -19.41 3.10 17.17
CA GLU A 113 -20.40 2.37 16.39
C GLU A 113 -20.27 0.88 16.70
N GLY A 114 -21.22 0.33 17.44
CA GLY A 114 -21.21 -1.04 17.98
C GLY A 114 -21.15 -2.15 16.92
N LYS A 115 -19.98 -2.35 16.30
CA LYS A 115 -19.56 -3.54 15.57
C LYS A 115 -18.07 -3.38 15.35
N THR A 116 -17.27 -4.34 15.79
CA THR A 116 -15.83 -4.38 15.55
C THR A 116 -15.53 -4.47 14.05
N THR A 117 -15.53 -3.36 13.33
CA THR A 117 -15.03 -3.28 11.95
C THR A 117 -13.52 -3.17 12.03
N SER A 118 -12.90 -4.29 12.43
CA SER A 118 -11.59 -4.67 11.93
C SER A 118 -11.64 -4.45 10.42
N LEU A 119 -10.67 -3.72 9.90
CA LEU A 119 -10.44 -3.45 8.48
C LEU A 119 -10.87 -4.60 7.55
N PRO A 120 -11.41 -4.31 6.36
CA PRO A 120 -11.57 -5.29 5.30
C PRO A 120 -10.24 -5.54 4.58
N TRP A 121 -9.11 -5.60 5.31
CA TRP A 121 -8.05 -6.49 4.84
C TRP A 121 -8.71 -7.84 4.86
N VAL A 122 -8.91 -8.46 3.69
CA VAL A 122 -9.61 -9.74 3.59
C VAL A 122 -9.03 -10.66 4.65
N ARG A 123 -9.81 -10.90 5.72
CA ARG A 123 -9.39 -11.77 6.80
C ARG A 123 -9.59 -13.17 6.25
N LEU A 124 -8.61 -13.61 5.50
CA LEU A 124 -8.57 -14.96 4.99
C LEU A 124 -8.53 -15.88 6.22
N ASP A 125 -9.48 -16.80 6.32
CA ASP A 125 -9.39 -17.90 7.24
C ASP A 125 -8.25 -18.85 6.84
N GLN A 126 -7.98 -19.87 7.65
CA GLN A 126 -6.87 -20.77 7.39
C GLN A 126 -7.01 -21.47 6.02
N GLY A 127 -8.21 -21.90 5.65
CA GLY A 127 -8.47 -22.57 4.37
C GLY A 127 -8.32 -21.60 3.20
N GLU A 128 -8.86 -20.39 3.31
CA GLU A 128 -8.71 -19.37 2.27
C GLU A 128 -7.24 -18.96 2.05
N ARG A 129 -6.43 -18.93 3.12
CA ARG A 129 -4.97 -18.71 3.02
C ARG A 129 -4.25 -19.87 2.34
N ASP A 130 -4.63 -21.10 2.67
CA ASP A 130 -4.04 -22.29 2.08
C ASP A 130 -4.37 -22.37 0.58
N GLU A 131 -5.61 -22.05 0.19
CA GLU A 131 -6.02 -21.95 -1.22
C GLU A 131 -5.28 -20.83 -1.96
N LEU A 132 -5.18 -19.64 -1.35
CA LEU A 132 -4.41 -18.54 -1.92
C LEU A 132 -2.93 -18.92 -2.09
N ALA A 133 -2.34 -19.61 -1.12
CA ALA A 133 -0.97 -20.09 -1.20
C ALA A 133 -0.78 -21.10 -2.34
N VAL A 134 -1.71 -22.04 -2.52
CA VAL A 134 -1.70 -22.99 -3.65
C VAL A 134 -1.81 -22.27 -4.99
N PHE A 135 -2.72 -21.29 -5.09
CA PHE A 135 -2.87 -20.45 -6.28
C PHE A 135 -1.59 -19.68 -6.61
N LEU A 136 -1.00 -18.99 -5.64
CA LEU A 136 0.23 -18.21 -5.81
C LEU A 136 1.47 -19.09 -6.06
N SER A 137 1.46 -20.34 -5.58
CA SER A 137 2.51 -21.33 -5.87
C SER A 137 2.46 -21.87 -7.31
N GLY A 138 1.48 -21.43 -8.13
CA GLY A 138 1.32 -21.88 -9.50
C GLY A 138 0.79 -23.31 -9.63
N PHE A 139 0.38 -23.93 -8.52
CA PHE A 139 -0.21 -25.27 -8.50
C PHE A 139 -1.73 -25.18 -8.65
N GLY A 140 -2.18 -24.43 -9.65
CA GLY A 140 -3.59 -24.45 -10.06
C GLY A 140 -3.89 -25.82 -10.66
N GLY A 141 -4.74 -26.60 -10.02
CA GLY A 141 -5.01 -28.00 -10.31
C GLY A 141 -5.12 -28.35 -11.79
N LEU A 142 -4.01 -28.78 -12.39
CA LEU A 142 -4.02 -29.70 -13.51
C LEU A 142 -4.37 -31.06 -12.92
N ASN A 143 -5.66 -31.33 -12.75
CA ASN A 143 -6.10 -32.71 -12.75
C ASN A 143 -5.67 -33.29 -14.10
N PRO A 144 -4.75 -34.27 -14.18
CA PRO A 144 -4.60 -35.01 -15.42
C PRO A 144 -5.93 -35.72 -15.62
N VAL A 145 -6.77 -35.19 -16.49
CA VAL A 145 -7.89 -35.95 -17.04
C VAL A 145 -7.23 -37.11 -17.77
N ILE A 146 -7.11 -38.24 -17.08
CA ILE A 146 -6.82 -39.53 -17.71
C ILE A 146 -8.07 -39.84 -18.53
N VAL A 147 -8.13 -39.30 -19.75
CA VAL A 147 -9.05 -39.77 -20.76
C VAL A 147 -8.54 -41.16 -21.15
N SER A 148 -9.11 -42.17 -20.53
CA SER A 148 -8.99 -43.54 -21.03
C SER A 148 -9.78 -43.62 -22.33
N SER A 149 -9.11 -43.29 -23.44
CA SER A 149 -9.70 -43.37 -24.78
C SER A 149 -9.93 -44.82 -25.16
N LYS A 150 -11.20 -45.23 -25.14
CA LYS A 150 -11.69 -46.44 -25.82
C LYS A 150 -12.42 -46.04 -27.11
N ASP A 151 -11.74 -46.37 -28.20
CA ASP A 151 -12.23 -46.80 -29.52
C ASP A 151 -13.20 -45.91 -30.35
N LYS A 152 -12.65 -45.52 -31.52
CA LYS A 152 -13.22 -45.45 -32.88
C LYS A 152 -14.55 -44.71 -33.16
N GLY A 153 -14.44 -43.75 -34.08
CA GLY A 153 -15.57 -43.26 -34.87
C GLY A 153 -15.22 -42.00 -35.65
N GLU A 154 -14.75 -42.19 -36.87
CA GLU A 154 -14.53 -41.22 -37.94
C GLU A 154 -15.77 -40.35 -38.24
N LEU A 155 -15.64 -39.01 -38.23
CA LEU A 155 -16.12 -38.14 -39.32
C LEU A 155 -15.61 -36.69 -39.20
N ASP A 156 -14.93 -36.31 -40.28
CA ASP A 156 -14.90 -35.03 -40.98
C ASP A 156 -14.30 -33.74 -40.40
N SER A 157 -13.53 -33.10 -41.28
CA SER A 157 -12.72 -31.90 -41.08
C SER A 157 -13.38 -30.71 -41.77
N GLN A 158 -13.60 -29.62 -41.01
CA GLN A 158 -13.58 -28.20 -41.43
C GLN A 158 -14.66 -27.41 -40.70
N ALA A 159 -14.22 -26.47 -39.86
CA ALA A 159 -14.78 -25.13 -39.82
C ALA A 159 -13.80 -24.22 -39.08
N SER A 160 -13.04 -23.45 -39.86
CA SER A 160 -12.37 -22.24 -39.36
C SER A 160 -13.43 -21.30 -38.81
N ARG A 161 -13.27 -20.87 -37.55
CA ARG A 161 -13.89 -19.63 -37.08
C ARG A 161 -13.00 -19.02 -36.02
N GLU A 162 -12.29 -17.97 -36.44
CA GLU A 162 -11.70 -16.97 -35.56
C GLU A 162 -12.78 -16.44 -34.62
N GLU A 163 -12.54 -16.51 -33.32
CA GLU A 163 -13.32 -15.78 -32.33
C GLU A 163 -12.38 -14.79 -31.65
N ALA A 164 -12.64 -13.52 -31.97
CA ALA A 164 -11.93 -12.34 -31.52
C ALA A 164 -12.15 -12.11 -30.02
N MET A 165 -11.10 -11.62 -29.35
CA MET A 165 -11.16 -11.09 -27.99
C MET A 165 -12.17 -9.93 -27.90
N PRO A 166 -12.99 -9.84 -26.83
CA PRO A 166 -13.87 -8.69 -26.63
C PRO A 166 -13.03 -7.45 -26.30
N GLY A 167 -13.15 -6.42 -27.14
CA GLY A 167 -12.46 -5.15 -26.96
C GLY A 167 -12.93 -4.36 -25.75
N CYS A 168 -11.97 -3.81 -24.99
CA CYS A 168 -12.21 -2.75 -24.02
C CYS A 168 -12.74 -1.51 -24.74
N SER A 169 -13.96 -1.09 -24.41
CA SER A 169 -14.60 0.10 -24.93
C SER A 169 -14.03 1.33 -24.25
N SER A 170 -13.08 2.01 -24.90
CA SER A 170 -12.64 3.36 -24.52
C SER A 170 -13.50 4.39 -25.25
N ASN A 171 -14.29 5.17 -24.52
CA ASN A 171 -14.79 6.44 -25.03
C ASN A 171 -13.85 7.57 -24.57
N SER A 172 -12.96 7.95 -25.48
CA SER A 172 -12.29 9.25 -25.46
C SER A 172 -13.20 10.24 -26.20
N THR A 173 -13.49 11.39 -25.59
CA THR A 173 -13.92 12.59 -26.31
C THR A 173 -12.85 13.65 -26.13
N GLU A 174 -12.32 14.09 -27.27
CA GLU A 174 -11.16 14.96 -27.43
C GLU A 174 -11.38 16.43 -27.04
N GLU A 175 -10.27 16.99 -26.57
CA GLU A 175 -9.68 18.32 -26.79
C GLU A 175 -10.58 19.53 -27.08
N THR A 176 -10.33 20.61 -26.33
CA THR A 176 -9.94 21.88 -26.99
C THR A 176 -8.74 22.49 -26.25
N LYS A 177 -7.66 22.68 -27.02
CA LYS A 177 -6.44 23.40 -26.67
C LYS A 177 -6.76 24.89 -26.47
N GLU A 178 -6.13 25.54 -25.50
CA GLU A 178 -5.59 26.89 -25.71
C GLU A 178 -4.47 27.20 -24.71
N ASP A 179 -3.27 27.28 -25.28
CA ASP A 179 -2.02 27.74 -24.69
C ASP A 179 -2.03 29.27 -24.74
N ARG A 180 -1.79 29.97 -23.61
CA ARG A 180 -0.89 31.13 -23.56
C ARG A 180 -0.79 31.82 -22.18
N LEU A 181 0.48 32.02 -21.82
CA LEU A 181 1.07 33.26 -21.32
C LEU A 181 1.05 33.51 -19.79
N TRP A 182 2.23 33.29 -19.22
CA TRP A 182 2.70 33.97 -18.02
C TRP A 182 2.74 35.49 -18.25
N THR A 183 2.06 36.24 -17.39
CA THR A 183 2.46 37.60 -17.03
C THR A 183 2.21 37.86 -15.55
N GLN A 184 3.31 38.16 -14.87
CA GLN A 184 3.39 38.92 -13.63
C GLN A 184 2.78 40.33 -13.82
N GLU A 185 2.60 41.04 -12.70
CA GLU A 185 2.47 42.53 -12.54
C GLU A 185 1.11 43.04 -12.04
N ASP A 186 1.12 43.41 -10.75
CA ASP A 186 0.61 44.64 -10.12
C ASP A 186 -0.79 45.25 -10.40
N SER A 187 -1.33 45.78 -9.29
CA SER A 187 -2.09 47.05 -9.17
C SER A 187 -3.63 47.00 -9.11
N LYS A 188 -4.14 47.08 -7.87
CA LYS A 188 -4.90 48.22 -7.32
C LYS A 188 -6.00 48.89 -8.17
N CYS A 189 -7.25 48.79 -7.70
CA CYS A 189 -8.34 49.79 -7.78
C CYS A 189 -9.34 49.47 -6.63
N CYS A 190 -9.66 50.33 -5.66
CA CYS A 190 -10.65 51.43 -5.70
C CYS A 190 -11.95 51.01 -6.42
N GLY A 191 -13.18 51.13 -5.90
CA GLY A 191 -13.78 51.80 -4.74
C GLY A 191 -15.25 52.04 -5.10
N ASP A 192 -16.14 52.03 -4.11
CA ASP A 192 -17.43 52.73 -4.08
C ASP A 192 -17.79 52.95 -2.59
#